data_AF-A0A7K2X9Z4-F1
#
_entry.id   AF-A0A7K2X9Z4-F1
#
_cell.length_a   1.000
_cell.length_b   1.000
_cell.length_c   1.000
_cell.angle_alpha   90.00
_cell.angle_beta   90.00
_cell.angle_gamma   90.00
#
_symmetry.space_group_name_H-M   'P 1'
#
loop_
_entity.id
_entity.type
_entity.pdbx_description
1 polymer ?
#
loop_
_entity_poly.entity_id
_entity_poly.type
_entity_poly.pdbx_seq_one_letter_code
_entity_poly.pdbx_strand_id
1 'polypeptide(L)' 'GGDPEVRGLAHEALAVAEGAGVDLDTVQHLVSAAAGENSLPSPRGNRRFRDRLSTLADRLTAPPPKRW' A
#
# COMPACT_ATOMS: atom_id res chain seq x y z
N GLY A 1 13.01 -22.19 -10.33
CA GLY A 1 14.15 -21.44 -9.79
C GLY A 1 13.74 -19.99 -9.75
N GLY A 2 13.65 -19.41 -8.55
CA GLY A 2 13.22 -18.02 -8.37
C GLY A 2 14.31 -17.03 -8.75
N ASP A 3 13.90 -15.96 -9.41
CA ASP A 3 14.74 -14.90 -9.99
C ASP A 3 15.60 -14.20 -8.92
N PRO A 4 16.93 -14.07 -9.08
CA PRO A 4 17.81 -13.44 -8.10
C PRO A 4 17.45 -11.99 -7.74
N GLU A 5 16.77 -11.25 -8.62
CA GLU A 5 16.29 -9.88 -8.33
C GLU A 5 15.20 -9.86 -7.24
N VAL A 6 14.33 -10.88 -7.17
CA VAL A 6 13.26 -10.97 -6.17
C VAL A 6 13.83 -11.24 -4.77
N ARG A 7 14.98 -11.91 -4.69
CA ARG A 7 15.65 -12.25 -3.43
C ARG A 7 16.28 -11.04 -2.74
N GLY A 8 16.55 -9.95 -3.47
CA GLY A 8 17.06 -8.68 -2.91
C GLY A 8 15.99 -7.84 -2.20
N LEU A 9 14.70 -8.10 -2.45
CA LEU A 9 13.57 -7.40 -1.82
C LEU A 9 13.13 -8.03 -0.48
N ALA A 10 13.70 -9.18 -0.10
CA ALA A 10 13.24 -10.01 1.01
C ALA A 10 13.96 -9.70 2.34
N HIS A 11 14.10 -8.42 2.72
CA HIS A 11 14.77 -8.05 3.98
C HIS A 11 13.86 -7.98 5.21
N GLU A 12 12.57 -8.26 5.08
CA GLU A 12 11.69 -8.55 6.22
C GLU A 12 10.83 -9.76 5.86
N ALA A 13 11.21 -10.93 6.38
CA ALA A 13 10.45 -12.16 6.15
C ALA A 13 9.15 -12.10 6.98
N LEU A 14 8.05 -11.71 6.34
CA LEU A 14 6.71 -11.84 6.90
C LEU A 14 6.36 -13.33 6.98
N ALA A 15 6.55 -13.92 8.16
CA ALA A 15 6.16 -15.30 8.41
C ALA A 15 4.64 -15.43 8.39
N VAL A 16 4.11 -16.22 7.45
CA VAL A 16 2.69 -16.59 7.42
C VAL A 16 2.52 -17.86 8.25
N ALA A 17 1.55 -17.85 9.17
CA ALA A 17 1.23 -19.04 9.96
C ALA A 17 0.73 -20.17 9.04
N GLU A 18 1.27 -21.38 9.21
CA GLU A 18 0.80 -22.59 8.54
C GLU A 18 -0.70 -22.77 8.81
N GLY A 19 -1.51 -22.78 7.75
CA GLY A 19 -2.98 -22.86 7.83
C GLY A 19 -3.74 -21.53 7.75
N ALA A 20 -3.06 -20.39 7.70
CA ALA A 20 -3.68 -19.06 7.48
C ALA A 20 -4.01 -18.78 6.00
N GLY A 21 -4.32 -19.82 5.23
CA GLY A 21 -4.75 -19.68 3.84
C GLY A 21 -6.10 -18.97 3.78
N VAL A 22 -6.18 -17.89 3.01
CA VAL A 22 -7.44 -17.20 2.75
C VAL A 22 -8.15 -17.94 1.62
N ASP A 23 -9.43 -18.25 1.82
CA ASP A 23 -10.26 -18.91 0.80
C ASP A 23 -10.43 -18.03 -0.45
N LEU A 24 -10.60 -18.67 -1.61
CA LEU A 24 -10.68 -17.99 -2.90
C LEU A 24 -11.83 -16.98 -2.94
N ASP A 25 -13.00 -17.30 -2.39
CA ASP A 25 -14.14 -16.37 -2.36
C ASP A 25 -13.83 -15.13 -1.51
N THR A 26 -13.06 -15.30 -0.45
CA THR A 26 -12.62 -14.19 0.41
C THR A 26 -11.58 -13.34 -0.30
N VAL A 27 -10.65 -13.94 -1.04
CA VAL A 27 -9.70 -13.20 -1.88
C VAL A 27 -10.44 -12.42 -2.97
N GLN A 28 -11.47 -13.01 -3.60
CA GLN A 28 -12.28 -12.33 -4.62
C GLN A 28 -13.06 -11.14 -4.04
N HIS A 29 -13.58 -11.27 -2.82
CA HIS A 29 -14.20 -10.16 -2.12
C HIS A 29 -13.21 -9.02 -1.87
N LEU A 30 -11.99 -9.34 -1.42
CA LEU A 30 -10.93 -8.35 -1.18
C LEU A 30 -10.44 -7.69 -2.48
N VAL A 31 -10.28 -8.46 -3.56
CA VAL A 31 -9.91 -7.95 -4.88
C VAL A 31 -11.00 -7.05 -5.44
N SER A 32 -12.27 -7.46 -5.32
CA SER A 32 -13.42 -6.65 -5.76
C SER A 32 -13.58 -5.38 -4.92
N ALA A 33 -13.33 -5.44 -3.62
CA ALA A 33 -13.31 -4.27 -2.74
C ALA A 33 -12.18 -3.30 -3.13
N ALA A 34 -10.94 -3.78 -3.29
CA ALA A 34 -9.81 -2.95 -3.69
C ALA A 34 -9.94 -2.38 -5.12
N ALA A 35 -10.48 -3.16 -6.06
CA ALA A 35 -10.76 -2.72 -7.42
C ALA A 35 -11.97 -1.76 -7.49
N GLY A 36 -12.94 -1.90 -6.59
CA GLY A 36 -14.15 -1.08 -6.51
C GLY A 36 -14.00 0.20 -5.68
N GLU A 37 -13.11 0.25 -4.69
CA GLU A 37 -12.94 1.39 -3.76
C GLU A 37 -12.17 2.58 -4.39
N ASN A 38 -11.61 2.41 -5.60
CA ASN A 38 -11.19 3.55 -6.41
C ASN A 38 -12.39 4.31 -7.05
N SER A 39 -13.61 3.79 -6.90
CA SER A 39 -14.87 4.53 -7.13
C SER A 39 -15.57 4.81 -5.80
N LEU A 40 -15.03 5.76 -5.02
CA LEU A 40 -15.73 6.26 -3.84
C LEU A 40 -17.02 6.99 -4.26
N PRO A 41 -18.18 6.73 -3.61
CA PRO A 41 -19.21 7.76 -3.52
C PRO A 41 -18.67 8.83 -2.57
N SER A 42 -18.21 9.95 -3.13
CA SER A 42 -17.60 11.07 -2.40
C SER A 42 -18.42 11.52 -1.17
N PRO A 43 -17.95 11.29 0.08
CA PRO A 43 -18.36 12.09 1.21
C PRO A 43 -17.39 13.26 1.28
N ARG A 44 -17.92 14.49 1.42
CA ARG A 44 -17.18 15.77 1.40
C ARG A 44 -16.07 15.94 2.47
N GLY A 45 -15.63 14.88 3.15
CA GLY A 45 -14.53 14.84 4.11
C GLY A 45 -13.20 14.24 3.60
N ASN A 46 -13.21 13.39 2.56
CA ASN A 46 -11.99 12.66 2.13
C ASN A 46 -10.96 13.52 1.38
N ARG A 47 -11.36 14.69 0.88
CA ARG A 47 -10.44 15.61 0.19
C ARG A 47 -9.37 16.13 1.15
N ARG A 48 -9.74 16.50 2.37
CA ARG A 48 -8.80 17.00 3.38
C ARG A 48 -7.79 15.96 3.86
N PHE A 49 -8.18 14.68 3.89
CA PHE A 49 -7.26 13.60 4.24
C PHE A 49 -6.25 13.33 3.12
N ARG A 50 -6.72 13.25 1.87
CA ARG A 50 -5.83 13.16 0.70
C ARG A 50 -4.88 14.36 0.60
N ASP A 51 -5.37 15.57 0.86
CA ASP A 51 -4.53 16.78 0.87
C ASP A 51 -3.43 16.71 1.94
N ARG A 52 -3.74 16.16 3.12
CA ARG A 52 -2.75 15.94 4.19
C ARG A 52 -1.71 14.89 3.81
N LEU A 53 -2.12 13.79 3.18
CA LEU A 53 -1.20 12.76 2.69
C LEU A 53 -0.29 13.30 1.59
N SER A 54 -0.83 14.07 0.65
CA SER A 54 -0.05 14.73 -0.41
C SER A 54 1.00 15.67 0.19
N THR A 55 0.59 16.48 1.18
CA THR A 55 1.50 17.38 1.90
C THR A 55 2.62 16.62 2.63
N LEU A 56 2.31 15.43 3.19
CA LEU A 56 3.29 14.60 3.88
C LEU A 56 4.29 13.97 2.89
N ALA A 57 3.78 13.48 1.75
CA ALA A 57 4.61 12.92 0.68
C ALA A 57 5.55 13.99 0.10
N ASP A 58 5.06 15.21 -0.11
CA ASP A 58 5.88 16.34 -0.56
C ASP A 58 7.00 16.67 0.44
N ARG A 59 6.74 16.53 1.74
CA ARG A 59 7.77 16.73 2.79
C ARG A 59 8.79 15.59 2.87
N LEU A 60 8.37 14.35 2.64
CA LEU A 60 9.25 13.18 2.63
C LEU A 60 10.14 13.14 1.39
N THR A 61 9.60 13.59 0.26
CA THR A 61 10.31 13.63 -1.02
C THR A 61 11.06 14.95 -1.20
N ALA A 62 10.88 15.90 -0.28
CA ALA A 62 11.64 17.13 -0.30
C ALA A 62 13.13 16.81 -0.15
N PRO A 63 13.99 17.31 -1.07
CA PRO A 63 15.42 17.12 -0.95
C PRO A 63 15.89 17.72 0.39
N PRO A 64 16.78 17.04 1.13
CA PRO A 64 17.26 17.54 2.40
C PRO A 64 17.87 18.93 2.20
N PRO A 65 17.51 19.94 3.02
CA PRO A 65 18.00 21.29 2.83
C PRO A 65 19.52 21.27 2.86
N LYS A 66 20.15 21.90 1.85
CA LYS A 66 21.61 22.07 1.77
C LYS A 66 22.07 22.69 3.08
N ARG A 67 22.72 21.90 3.92
CA ARG A 67 23.45 22.39 5.09
C ARG A 67 24.66 23.10 4.51
N TRP A 68 24.77 24.41 4.75
CA TRP A 68 25.99 25.18 4.48
C TRP A 68 27.19 24.49 5.13
#